data_AF-A0A9N9JFJ5-F1
#
_entry.id   AF-A0A9N9JFJ5-F1
#
_cell.length_a   1.000
_cell.length_b   1.000
_cell.length_c   1.000
_cell.angle_alpha   90.00
_cell.angle_beta   90.00
_cell.angle_gamma   90.00
#
_symmetry.space_group_name_H-M   'P 1'
#
loop_
_entity.id
_entity.type
_entity.pdbx_description
1 polymer ?
#
loop_
_entity_poly.entity_id
_entity_poly.type
_entity_poly.pdbx_seq_one_letter_code
_entity_poly.pdbx_strand_id
1 'polypeptide(L)'
;EDGETVSASPNTNGHQSVRTNKLMSSGTHEFHVQIESDCQSCFVGVCGEDLDFSDAAGSQPYGWVLSSSGHYYHNSRRSLFGTCVFGNGNDKIIIHLDMDKKKISFSINNVEYMPP
;
A
#
# COMPACT_ATOMS: atom_id res chain seq x y z
N GLU A 1 -15.39 -3.46 14.43
CA GLU A 1 -15.46 -2.02 14.17
C GLU A 1 -15.22 -1.83 12.70
N ASP A 2 -16.09 -1.07 12.05
CA ASP A 2 -15.88 -0.69 10.65
C ASP A 2 -14.73 0.30 10.61
N GLY A 3 -13.78 0.09 9.70
CA GLY A 3 -12.67 1.02 9.46
C GLY A 3 -13.15 2.29 8.77
N GLU A 4 -12.21 3.17 8.43
CA GLU A 4 -12.49 4.33 7.59
C GLU A 4 -12.50 3.92 6.11
N THR A 5 -13.56 4.30 5.38
CA THR A 5 -13.64 4.09 3.92
C THR A 5 -13.07 5.29 3.18
N VAL A 6 -12.19 5.03 2.21
CA VAL A 6 -11.64 6.05 1.32
C VAL A 6 -11.97 5.71 -0.12
N SER A 7 -12.31 6.73 -0.92
CA SER A 7 -12.64 6.57 -2.34
C SER A 7 -11.97 7.64 -3.18
N ALA A 8 -11.54 7.27 -4.39
CA ALA A 8 -11.02 8.21 -5.36
C ALA A 8 -12.15 9.05 -5.95
N SER A 9 -11.87 10.31 -6.28
CA SER A 9 -12.83 11.13 -7.01
C SER A 9 -13.04 10.57 -8.43
N PRO A 10 -14.29 10.51 -8.95
CA PRO A 10 -14.61 9.87 -10.24
C PRO A 10 -13.85 10.41 -11.46
N ASN A 11 -13.30 11.63 -11.37
CA ASN A 11 -12.63 12.34 -12.46
C ASN A 11 -11.18 12.71 -12.12
N THR A 12 -10.52 11.97 -11.22
CA THR A 12 -9.11 12.22 -10.92
C THR A 12 -8.22 11.80 -12.11
N ASN A 13 -7.37 12.71 -12.58
CA ASN A 13 -6.39 12.44 -13.66
C ASN A 13 -5.00 12.08 -13.11
N GLY A 14 -4.88 11.81 -11.81
CA GLY A 14 -3.62 11.47 -11.16
C GLY A 14 -3.82 10.61 -9.93
N HIS A 15 -2.70 10.08 -9.42
CA HIS A 15 -2.67 9.35 -8.17
C HIS A 15 -2.90 10.31 -7.00
N GLN A 16 -3.83 9.96 -6.11
CA GLN A 16 -4.08 10.68 -4.86
C GLN A 16 -3.70 9.77 -3.70
N SER A 17 -2.99 10.33 -2.72
CA SER A 17 -2.54 9.59 -1.54
C SER A 17 -3.31 10.03 -0.30
N VAL A 18 -3.61 9.07 0.56
CA VAL A 18 -4.08 9.31 1.93
C VAL A 18 -3.24 8.47 2.88
N ARG A 19 -3.09 8.91 4.13
CA ARG A 19 -2.40 8.14 5.18
C ARG A 19 -3.17 8.21 6.49
N THR A 20 -2.95 7.21 7.33
CA THR A 20 -3.29 7.31 8.75
C THR A 20 -2.41 8.34 9.45
N ASN A 21 -2.88 8.90 10.58
CA ASN A 21 -2.11 9.76 11.47
C ASN A 21 -1.25 8.97 12.49
N LYS A 22 -1.16 7.65 12.34
CA LYS A 22 -0.43 6.77 13.25
C LYS A 22 1.07 6.75 12.90
N LEU A 23 1.90 7.26 13.80
CA LEU A 23 3.36 7.15 13.73
C LEU A 23 3.83 5.82 14.33
N MET A 24 4.77 5.15 13.66
CA MET A 24 5.38 3.91 14.13
C MET A 24 6.90 4.03 14.07
N SER A 25 7.56 3.87 15.22
CA SER A 25 9.02 3.99 15.34
C SER A 25 9.72 2.67 15.72
N SER A 26 8.98 1.69 16.22
CA SER A 26 9.52 0.41 16.73
C SER A 26 8.44 -0.67 16.76
N GLY A 27 8.85 -1.93 16.87
CA GLY A 27 7.96 -3.08 16.98
C GLY A 27 7.36 -3.55 15.66
N THR A 28 6.49 -4.55 15.78
CA THR A 28 5.74 -5.14 14.65
C THR A 28 4.29 -4.61 14.64
N HIS A 29 3.80 -4.28 13.45
CA HIS A 29 2.46 -3.72 13.23
C HIS A 29 1.80 -4.41 12.04
N GLU A 30 0.48 -4.55 12.11
CA GLU A 30 -0.35 -5.06 11.02
C GLU A 30 -1.43 -4.04 10.66
N PHE A 31 -1.66 -3.88 9.36
CA PHE A 31 -2.73 -3.05 8.81
C PHE A 31 -3.60 -3.86 7.88
N HIS A 32 -4.91 -3.76 8.04
CA HIS A 32 -5.88 -4.46 7.23
C HIS A 32 -6.53 -3.47 6.27
N VAL A 33 -6.47 -3.77 4.98
CA VAL A 33 -7.09 -3.00 3.91
C VAL A 33 -8.05 -3.91 3.17
N GLN A 34 -9.31 -3.47 3.05
CA GLN A 34 -10.33 -4.14 2.26
C GLN A 34 -10.56 -3.35 0.99
N ILE A 35 -10.43 -3.99 -0.16
CA ILE A 35 -10.88 -3.43 -1.43
C ILE A 35 -12.38 -3.71 -1.54
N GLU A 36 -13.20 -2.66 -1.51
CA GLU A 36 -14.68 -2.76 -1.53
C GLU A 36 -15.29 -2.60 -2.92
N SER A 37 -14.54 -2.08 -3.89
CA SER A 37 -14.99 -1.86 -5.26
C SER A 37 -13.84 -1.98 -6.23
N ASP A 38 -14.15 -2.16 -7.52
CA ASP A 38 -13.14 -2.33 -8.55
C ASP A 38 -12.17 -1.15 -8.60
N CYS A 39 -10.89 -1.42 -8.46
CA CYS A 39 -9.83 -0.42 -8.48
C CYS A 39 -8.61 -0.94 -9.24
N GLN A 40 -8.55 -0.65 -10.53
CA GLN A 40 -7.52 -1.16 -11.43
C GLN A 40 -6.13 -0.55 -11.18
N SER A 41 -6.07 0.66 -10.62
CA SER A 41 -4.82 1.38 -10.33
C SER A 41 -4.79 1.86 -8.88
N CYS A 42 -4.75 0.91 -7.95
CA CYS A 42 -4.58 1.19 -6.52
C CYS A 42 -3.18 0.81 -6.03
N PHE A 43 -2.77 1.50 -4.96
CA PHE A 43 -1.49 1.31 -4.29
C PHE A 43 -1.74 1.30 -2.79
N VAL A 44 -1.14 0.34 -2.08
CA VAL A 44 -1.25 0.21 -0.61
C VAL A 44 0.14 0.01 -0.02
N GLY A 45 0.40 0.55 1.17
CA GLY A 45 1.71 0.44 1.78
C GLY A 45 1.93 1.40 2.93
N VAL A 46 3.19 1.75 3.15
CA VAL A 46 3.63 2.63 4.24
C VAL A 46 4.33 3.86 3.69
N CYS A 47 4.34 4.93 4.48
CA CYS A 47 5.04 6.16 4.12
C CYS A 47 5.78 6.76 5.32
N GLY A 48 6.83 7.54 5.00
CA GLY A 48 7.51 8.43 5.93
C GLY A 48 6.72 9.72 6.17
N GLU A 49 7.18 10.50 7.15
CA GLU A 49 6.55 11.77 7.53
C GLU A 49 6.55 12.80 6.39
N ASP A 50 7.65 12.83 5.62
CA ASP A 50 7.94 13.80 4.55
C ASP A 50 7.32 13.47 3.18
N LEU A 51 6.33 12.58 3.12
CA LEU A 51 5.66 12.24 1.86
C LEU A 51 4.95 13.47 1.26
N ASP A 52 5.24 13.79 0.00
CA ASP A 52 4.48 14.78 -0.77
C ASP A 52 3.19 14.14 -1.31
N PHE A 53 2.04 14.64 -0.86
CA PHE A 53 0.72 14.16 -1.26
C PHE A 53 0.29 14.63 -2.66
N SER A 54 1.04 15.54 -3.28
CA SER A 54 0.78 16.02 -4.64
C SER A 54 1.34 15.10 -5.74
N ASP A 55 2.18 14.11 -5.38
CA ASP A 55 2.75 13.13 -6.30
C ASP A 55 2.50 11.68 -5.83
N ALA A 56 2.73 10.71 -6.71
CA ALA A 56 2.55 9.29 -6.42
C ALA A 56 3.50 8.83 -5.31
N ALA A 57 2.99 8.13 -4.29
CA ALA A 57 3.84 7.71 -3.17
C ALA A 57 5.05 6.85 -3.61
N GLY A 58 4.86 5.99 -4.62
CA GLY A 58 5.92 5.11 -5.13
C GLY A 58 7.01 5.81 -5.95
N SER A 59 6.80 7.04 -6.44
CA SER A 59 7.85 7.80 -7.15
C SER A 59 8.88 8.37 -6.17
N GLN A 60 8.51 8.52 -4.91
CA GLN A 60 9.28 9.21 -3.88
C GLN A 60 10.06 8.24 -2.98
N PRO A 61 11.17 8.67 -2.33
CA PRO A 61 11.89 7.86 -1.37
C PRO A 61 11.12 7.63 -0.06
N TYR A 62 10.06 8.40 0.18
CA TYR A 62 9.25 8.32 1.40
C TYR A 62 8.09 7.33 1.30
N GLY A 63 7.83 6.73 0.13
CA GLY A 63 6.81 5.71 -0.05
C GLY A 63 7.39 4.34 -0.33
N TRP A 64 6.76 3.33 0.28
CA TRP A 64 6.92 1.92 -0.05
C TRP A 64 5.54 1.32 -0.27
N VAL A 65 5.17 1.10 -1.52
CA VAL A 65 3.80 0.72 -1.89
C VAL A 65 3.76 -0.49 -2.83
N LEU A 66 2.75 -1.33 -2.66
CA LEU A 66 2.37 -2.42 -3.56
C LEU A 66 1.21 -1.95 -4.43
N SER A 67 1.34 -2.12 -5.74
CA SER A 67 0.28 -1.84 -6.71
C SER A 67 -0.63 -3.05 -6.94
N SER A 68 -1.87 -2.79 -7.35
CA SER A 68 -2.84 -3.80 -7.82
C SER A 68 -2.28 -4.76 -8.87
N SER A 69 -1.32 -4.29 -9.67
CA SER A 69 -0.65 -5.08 -10.71
C SER A 69 0.46 -6.02 -10.19
N GLY A 70 0.70 -6.07 -8.88
CA GLY A 70 1.71 -6.92 -8.26
C GLY A 70 3.13 -6.40 -8.28
N HIS A 71 3.30 -5.12 -8.60
CA HIS A 71 4.59 -4.44 -8.54
C HIS A 71 4.71 -3.62 -7.26
N TYR A 72 5.87 -3.67 -6.61
CA TYR A 72 6.22 -2.70 -5.58
C TYR A 72 6.87 -1.47 -6.20
N TYR A 73 6.71 -0.33 -5.54
CA TYR A 73 7.32 0.93 -5.92
C TYR A 73 7.97 1.58 -4.71
N HIS A 74 9.20 2.04 -4.92
CA HIS A 74 9.95 2.87 -3.98
C HIS A 74 10.96 3.71 -4.76
N ASN A 75 10.96 5.03 -4.55
CA ASN A 75 11.91 5.94 -5.19
C ASN A 75 11.96 5.78 -6.72
N SER A 76 10.79 5.71 -7.36
CA SER A 76 10.62 5.47 -8.81
C SER A 76 11.16 4.13 -9.32
N ARG A 77 11.63 3.25 -8.43
CA ARG A 77 12.04 1.90 -8.77
C ARG A 77 10.85 0.98 -8.63
N ARG A 78 10.70 0.12 -9.63
CA ARG A 78 9.64 -0.86 -9.71
C ARG A 78 10.26 -2.24 -9.80
N SER A 79 9.80 -3.18 -8.99
CA SER A 79 10.04 -4.60 -9.30
C SER A 79 8.80 -5.45 -9.06
N LEU A 80 8.78 -6.57 -9.75
CA LEU A 80 7.69 -7.53 -9.69
C LEU A 80 7.85 -8.36 -8.43
N PHE A 81 6.79 -8.38 -7.62
CA PHE A 81 6.77 -9.14 -6.38
C PHE A 81 6.26 -10.58 -6.60
N GLY A 82 5.45 -10.78 -7.63
CA GLY A 82 4.92 -12.07 -8.05
C GLY A 82 3.71 -11.89 -8.96
N THR A 83 2.84 -12.89 -9.02
CA THR A 83 1.53 -12.81 -9.71
C THR A 83 0.45 -12.22 -8.80
N CYS A 84 0.82 -11.44 -7.78
CA CYS A 84 -0.13 -10.95 -6.80
C CYS A 84 -0.97 -9.82 -7.42
N VAL A 85 -2.24 -10.10 -7.68
CA VAL A 85 -3.16 -9.12 -8.26
C VAL A 85 -4.31 -8.94 -7.28
N PHE A 86 -4.68 -7.68 -7.04
CA PHE A 86 -5.86 -7.29 -6.27
C PHE A 86 -6.54 -6.11 -6.96
N GLY A 87 -7.77 -5.81 -6.56
CA GLY A 87 -8.55 -4.72 -7.14
C GLY A 87 -9.93 -5.13 -7.64
N ASN A 88 -10.42 -6.35 -7.37
CA ASN A 88 -11.70 -6.88 -7.89
C ASN A 88 -12.87 -6.73 -6.89
N GLY A 89 -12.80 -5.73 -6.01
CA GLY A 89 -13.90 -5.37 -5.10
C GLY A 89 -14.17 -6.31 -3.93
N ASN A 90 -13.28 -7.28 -3.63
CA ASN A 90 -13.39 -8.13 -2.43
C ASN A 90 -12.05 -8.54 -1.82
N ASP A 91 -10.94 -7.97 -2.29
CA ASP A 91 -9.61 -8.39 -1.88
C ASP A 91 -9.26 -7.89 -0.48
N LYS A 92 -8.72 -8.78 0.34
CA LYS A 92 -8.18 -8.48 1.67
C LYS A 92 -6.68 -8.39 1.59
N ILE A 93 -6.15 -7.25 2.00
CA ILE A 93 -4.71 -7.00 2.03
C ILE A 93 -4.30 -6.76 3.47
N ILE A 94 -3.28 -7.48 3.92
CA ILE A 94 -2.64 -7.25 5.21
C ILE A 94 -1.25 -6.71 4.93
N ILE A 95 -0.89 -5.59 5.54
CA ILE A 95 0.45 -5.02 5.48
C ILE A 95 1.13 -5.35 6.80
N HIS A 96 2.22 -6.09 6.72
CA HIS A 96 3.06 -6.47 7.85
C HIS A 96 4.27 -5.54 7.89
N LEU A 97 4.42 -4.78 8.98
CA LEU A 97 5.53 -3.86 9.17
C LEU A 97 6.32 -4.23 10.41
N ASP A 98 7.57 -4.64 10.24
CA ASP A 98 8.53 -4.86 11.32
C ASP A 98 9.53 -3.71 11.33
N MET A 99 9.30 -2.73 12.20
CA MET A 99 10.16 -1.54 12.31
C MET A 99 11.51 -1.86 12.94
N ASP A 100 11.58 -2.89 13.79
CA ASP A 100 12.83 -3.30 14.44
C ASP A 100 13.78 -3.95 13.43
N LYS A 101 13.24 -4.75 12.50
CA LYS A 101 14.01 -5.38 11.41
C LYS A 101 14.03 -4.56 10.11
N LYS A 102 13.29 -3.45 10.05
CA LYS A 102 13.07 -2.65 8.84
C LYS A 102 12.56 -3.49 7.66
N LYS A 103 11.59 -4.35 7.93
CA LYS A 103 10.97 -5.24 6.93
C LYS A 103 9.51 -4.88 6.72
N ILE A 104 9.07 -5.00 5.48
CA ILE A 104 7.66 -4.93 5.10
C ILE A 104 7.31 -6.19 4.32
N SER A 105 6.15 -6.78 4.55
CA SER A 105 5.57 -7.83 3.71
C SER A 105 4.07 -7.62 3.56
N PHE A 106 3.46 -8.31 2.61
CA PHE A 106 2.04 -8.18 2.30
C PHE A 106 1.39 -9.56 2.31
N SER A 107 0.14 -9.66 2.76
CA SER A 107 -0.70 -10.83 2.49
C SER A 107 -1.91 -10.41 1.70
N ILE A 108 -2.18 -11.07 0.57
CA ILE A 108 -3.37 -10.81 -0.25
C ILE A 108 -4.22 -12.07 -0.23
N ASN A 109 -5.47 -11.96 0.23
CA ASN A 109 -6.40 -13.09 0.35
C ASN A 109 -5.78 -14.32 1.04
N ASN A 110 -5.04 -14.10 2.13
CA ASN A 110 -4.31 -15.09 2.93
C ASN A 110 -3.07 -15.72 2.26
N VAL A 111 -2.64 -15.22 1.09
CA VAL A 111 -1.35 -15.59 0.48
C VAL A 111 -0.30 -14.56 0.86
N GLU A 112 0.78 -14.99 1.50
CA GLU A 112 1.87 -14.10 1.91
C GLU A 112 2.89 -13.86 0.79
N TYR A 113 3.35 -12.62 0.74
CA TYR A 113 4.26 -12.04 -0.23
C TYR A 113 5.35 -11.29 0.56
N MET A 114 6.62 -11.76 0.50
CA MET A 114 7.81 -11.09 1.05
C MET A 114 8.72 -10.47 -0.02
N PRO A 115 9.18 -9.21 0.14
CA PRO A 115 10.08 -8.59 -0.83
C PRO A 115 11.42 -9.32 -0.86
N PRO A 116 12.13 -9.29 -2.00
CA PRO A 116 13.47 -9.86 -2.12
C PRO A 116 14.48 -9.18 -1.19
#